data_AF-A0A8H6JFB9-F1
#
_entry.id   AF-A0A8H6JFB9-F1
#
_cell.length_a   1.000
_cell.length_b   1.000
_cell.length_c   1.000
_cell.angle_alpha   90.00
_cell.angle_beta   90.00
_cell.angle_gamma   90.00
#
_symmetry.space_group_name_H-M   'P 1'
#
loop_
_entity.id
_entity.type
_entity.pdbx_description
1 polymer ?
#
loop_
_entity_poly.entity_id
_entity_poly.type
_entity_poly.pdbx_seq_one_letter_code
_entity_poly.pdbx_strand_id
1 'polypeptide(L)'
;MSKIQVKLFPFDADSPEHFTRMVDQRTECGWSFDLVPAWQKYQRSGLKCIYWIALDSTNPSVDALVSKHIAHFPKEKEPLHDTATSIRAVARTPPGTSFHPVGHISLDTDNPPTRRLHLPIPEETVYWIKSLFVSYALQGAGIGRAAMDEVEASAARAPLCARVLMLDTVAKEDQHREELLTQLPGKPPAMSTQEWYARRGYRLIHKELDFYPDLDKDGKPLGRSTVFMRKDLD
;
A
#
# COMPACT_ATOMS: atom_id res chain seq x y z
N MET A 1 -8.20 -17.30 -17.72
CA MET A 1 -8.38 -15.85 -17.57
C MET A 1 -7.03 -15.19 -17.78
N SER A 2 -6.94 -14.12 -18.57
CA SER A 2 -5.69 -13.35 -18.69
C SER A 2 -5.29 -12.81 -17.31
N LYS A 3 -3.98 -12.83 -17.01
CA LYS A 3 -3.45 -12.29 -15.75
C LYS A 3 -3.69 -10.77 -15.74
N ILE A 4 -4.39 -10.26 -14.73
CA ILE A 4 -4.55 -8.81 -14.52
C ILE A 4 -3.17 -8.15 -14.43
N GLN A 5 -3.00 -7.06 -15.18
CA GLN A 5 -1.83 -6.19 -15.16
C GLN A 5 -2.19 -4.83 -14.57
N VAL A 6 -1.24 -4.18 -13.91
CA VAL A 6 -1.42 -2.84 -13.36
C VAL A 6 -0.21 -1.97 -13.70
N LYS A 7 -0.41 -0.67 -13.67
CA LYS A 7 0.65 0.34 -13.70
C LYS A 7 0.67 1.11 -12.39
N LEU A 8 1.87 1.51 -12.00
CA LEU A 8 2.09 2.37 -10.84
C LEU A 8 2.36 3.79 -11.31
N PHE A 9 1.57 4.74 -10.80
CA PHE A 9 1.73 6.16 -11.09
C PHE A 9 2.14 6.89 -9.82
N PRO A 10 3.20 7.72 -9.83
CA PRO A 10 3.62 8.40 -8.62
C PRO A 10 2.54 9.36 -8.10
N PHE A 11 2.37 9.39 -6.78
CA PHE A 11 1.56 10.39 -6.12
C PHE A 11 2.21 11.76 -6.24
N ASP A 12 1.46 12.73 -6.73
CA ASP A 12 1.86 14.13 -6.79
C ASP A 12 1.47 14.84 -5.50
N ALA A 13 2.47 15.22 -4.71
CA ALA A 13 2.29 15.89 -3.43
C ALA A 13 1.78 17.33 -3.58
N ASP A 14 1.88 17.91 -4.77
CA ASP A 14 1.51 19.31 -5.05
C ASP A 14 0.20 19.42 -5.85
N SER A 15 -0.35 18.30 -6.35
CA SER A 15 -1.69 18.26 -6.98
C SER A 15 -2.81 18.18 -5.94
N PRO A 16 -3.76 19.14 -5.94
CA PRO A 16 -4.97 19.06 -5.11
C PRO A 16 -5.87 17.86 -5.43
N GLU A 17 -5.88 17.38 -6.69
CA GLU A 17 -6.69 16.22 -7.08
C GLU A 17 -6.11 14.93 -6.50
N HIS A 18 -4.78 14.77 -6.56
CA HIS A 18 -4.11 13.63 -5.93
C HIS A 18 -4.33 13.64 -4.41
N PHE A 19 -4.16 14.80 -3.77
CA PHE A 19 -4.42 14.94 -2.33
C PHE A 19 -5.85 14.52 -1.96
N THR A 20 -6.85 15.09 -2.65
CA THR A 20 -8.26 14.78 -2.40
C THR A 20 -8.53 13.29 -2.59
N ARG A 21 -8.03 12.70 -3.69
CA ARG A 21 -8.17 11.26 -3.95
C ARG A 21 -7.54 10.41 -2.85
N MET A 22 -6.41 10.83 -2.31
CA MET A 22 -5.72 10.07 -1.26
C MET A 22 -6.52 10.12 0.03
N VAL A 23 -7.05 11.28 0.40
CA VAL A 23 -7.95 11.42 1.56
C VAL A 23 -9.18 10.54 1.39
N ASP A 24 -9.83 10.55 0.21
CA ASP A 24 -10.98 9.68 -0.06
C ASP A 24 -10.63 8.20 0.13
N GLN A 25 -9.58 7.69 -0.54
CA GLN A 25 -9.18 6.28 -0.40
C GLN A 25 -8.73 5.91 1.02
N ARG A 26 -8.08 6.81 1.76
CA ARG A 26 -7.69 6.57 3.16
C ARG A 26 -8.87 6.58 4.11
N THR A 27 -9.87 7.42 3.83
CA THR A 27 -11.14 7.44 4.57
C THR A 27 -11.87 6.11 4.38
N GLU A 28 -12.00 5.64 3.14
CA GLU A 28 -12.58 4.33 2.83
C GLU A 28 -11.76 3.17 3.39
N CYS A 29 -10.43 3.27 3.38
CA CYS A 29 -9.56 2.31 4.04
C CYS A 29 -9.81 2.23 5.55
N GLY A 30 -10.26 3.33 6.17
CA GLY A 30 -10.57 3.44 7.60
C GLY A 30 -9.37 3.83 8.49
N TRP A 31 -8.22 4.19 7.90
CA TRP A 31 -6.98 4.43 8.65
C TRP A 31 -6.17 5.61 8.11
N SER A 32 -5.67 6.44 9.02
CA SER A 32 -4.62 7.44 8.75
C SER A 32 -4.94 8.48 7.66
N PHE A 33 -6.22 8.77 7.40
CA PHE A 33 -6.62 9.82 6.46
C PHE A 33 -6.16 11.21 6.93
N ASP A 34 -6.09 11.40 8.24
CA ASP A 34 -5.58 12.58 8.93
C ASP A 34 -4.07 12.79 8.74
N LEU A 35 -3.33 11.75 8.35
CA LEU A 35 -1.89 11.82 8.10
C LEU A 35 -1.52 12.19 6.67
N VAL A 36 -2.48 12.26 5.74
CA VAL A 36 -2.23 12.59 4.33
C VAL A 36 -1.49 13.93 4.15
N PRO A 37 -1.78 15.01 4.90
CA PRO A 37 -0.98 16.24 4.84
C PRO A 37 0.51 16.03 5.16
N ALA A 38 0.82 15.20 6.17
CA ALA A 38 2.20 14.86 6.48
C ALA A 38 2.85 14.02 5.36
N TRP A 39 2.07 13.16 4.71
CA TRP A 39 2.56 12.34 3.59
C TRP A 39 2.97 13.16 2.38
N GLN A 40 2.34 14.31 2.12
CA GLN A 40 2.82 15.23 1.06
C GLN A 40 4.25 15.70 1.35
N LYS A 41 4.55 16.06 2.61
CA LYS A 41 5.90 16.45 3.02
C LYS A 41 6.88 15.28 2.85
N TYR A 42 6.49 14.07 3.24
CA TYR A 42 7.35 12.89 3.12
C TYR A 42 7.56 12.45 1.68
N GLN A 43 6.56 12.63 0.82
CA GLN A 43 6.69 12.41 -0.62
C GLN A 43 7.70 13.38 -1.23
N ARG A 44 7.60 14.68 -0.91
CA ARG A 44 8.54 15.72 -1.39
C ARG A 44 9.99 15.46 -0.94
N SER A 45 10.20 14.99 0.29
CA SER A 45 11.54 14.63 0.78
C SER A 45 12.03 13.26 0.31
N GLY A 46 11.16 12.48 -0.32
CA GLY A 46 11.39 11.09 -0.71
C GLY A 46 11.46 10.09 0.46
N LEU A 47 11.15 10.50 1.69
CA LEU A 47 11.00 9.57 2.81
C LEU A 47 9.86 8.57 2.57
N LYS A 48 8.83 9.03 1.85
CA LYS A 48 7.73 8.21 1.34
C LYS A 48 7.76 8.23 -0.17
N CYS A 49 7.58 7.08 -0.80
CA CYS A 49 7.38 6.98 -2.25
C CYS A 49 6.03 6.31 -2.50
N ILE A 50 4.97 7.12 -2.55
CA ILE A 50 3.60 6.66 -2.78
C ILE A 50 3.35 6.54 -4.29
N TYR A 51 2.65 5.47 -4.65
CA TYR A 51 2.16 5.20 -5.99
C TYR A 51 0.67 4.89 -5.95
N TRP A 52 -0.05 5.42 -6.92
CA TRP A 52 -1.37 4.95 -7.32
C TRP A 52 -1.26 3.62 -8.06
N ILE A 53 -2.24 2.76 -7.85
CA ILE A 53 -2.43 1.52 -8.60
C ILE A 53 -3.55 1.75 -9.59
N ALA A 54 -3.27 1.62 -10.89
CA ALA A 54 -4.28 1.67 -11.95
C ALA A 54 -4.18 0.42 -12.82
N LEU A 55 -5.31 -0.01 -13.39
CA LEU A 55 -5.33 -1.15 -14.31
C LEU A 55 -4.62 -0.78 -15.62
N ASP A 56 -3.81 -1.71 -16.15
CA ASP A 56 -3.20 -1.52 -17.47
C ASP A 56 -4.30 -1.53 -18.55
N SER A 57 -4.28 -0.59 -19.49
CA SER A 57 -5.23 -0.51 -20.61
C SER A 57 -5.18 -1.74 -21.52
N THR A 58 -4.12 -2.56 -21.45
CA THR A 58 -4.05 -3.85 -22.16
C THR A 58 -4.99 -4.92 -21.59
N ASN A 59 -5.54 -4.74 -20.37
CA ASN A 59 -6.49 -5.70 -19.82
C ASN A 59 -7.84 -5.61 -20.55
N PRO A 60 -8.37 -6.71 -21.11
CA PRO A 60 -9.67 -6.70 -21.79
C PRO A 60 -10.87 -6.28 -20.93
N SER A 61 -10.71 -6.33 -19.60
CA SER A 61 -11.76 -6.02 -18.63
C SER A 61 -11.58 -4.68 -17.91
N VAL A 62 -10.67 -3.79 -18.37
CA VAL A 62 -10.46 -2.48 -17.72
C VAL A 62 -11.75 -1.72 -17.53
N ASP A 63 -12.52 -1.50 -18.59
CA ASP A 63 -13.71 -0.65 -18.53
C ASP A 63 -14.75 -1.20 -17.55
N ALA A 64 -14.94 -2.52 -17.53
CA ALA A 64 -15.86 -3.18 -16.61
C ALA A 64 -15.40 -3.08 -15.15
N LEU A 65 -14.10 -3.24 -14.88
CA LEU A 65 -13.54 -3.15 -13.54
C LEU A 65 -13.53 -1.69 -13.03
N VAL A 66 -13.17 -0.72 -13.88
CA VAL A 66 -13.23 0.70 -13.54
C VAL A 66 -14.67 1.13 -13.28
N SER A 67 -15.62 0.71 -14.13
CA SER A 67 -17.05 0.99 -13.90
C SER A 67 -17.55 0.41 -12.58
N LYS A 68 -17.13 -0.81 -12.24
CA LYS A 68 -17.46 -1.45 -10.95
C LYS A 68 -16.86 -0.69 -9.77
N HIS A 69 -15.63 -0.20 -9.89
CA HIS A 69 -15.00 0.65 -8.87
C HIS A 69 -15.77 1.97 -8.69
N ILE A 70 -16.05 2.70 -9.76
CA ILE A 70 -16.75 3.99 -9.72
C ILE A 70 -18.16 3.85 -9.15
N ALA A 71 -18.87 2.77 -9.50
CA ALA A 71 -20.20 2.50 -8.96
C ALA A 71 -20.19 2.36 -7.42
N HIS A 72 -19.09 1.87 -6.85
CA HIS A 72 -18.93 1.74 -5.40
C HIS A 72 -18.31 2.98 -4.75
N PHE A 73 -17.45 3.70 -5.48
CA PHE A 73 -16.76 4.91 -5.02
C PHE A 73 -17.04 6.08 -5.98
N PRO A 74 -18.25 6.70 -5.95
CA PRO A 74 -18.64 7.72 -6.93
C PRO A 74 -17.75 8.97 -6.92
N LYS A 75 -17.11 9.29 -5.78
CA LYS A 75 -16.14 10.39 -5.66
C LYS A 75 -14.87 10.15 -6.48
N GLU A 76 -14.60 8.89 -6.83
CA GLU A 76 -13.41 8.48 -7.58
C GLU A 76 -13.65 8.41 -9.11
N LYS A 77 -14.80 8.92 -9.59
CA LYS A 77 -15.22 8.87 -11.00
C LYS A 77 -14.22 9.52 -11.96
N GLU A 78 -13.73 10.70 -11.61
CA GLU A 78 -12.84 11.45 -12.49
C GLU A 78 -11.44 10.82 -12.50
N PRO A 79 -10.77 10.71 -13.65
CA PRO A 79 -9.40 10.21 -13.70
C PRO A 79 -8.43 11.22 -13.05
N LEU A 80 -7.28 10.71 -12.60
CA LEU A 80 -6.12 11.54 -12.30
C LEU A 80 -5.21 11.63 -13.52
N HIS A 81 -4.27 12.57 -13.47
CA HIS A 81 -3.20 12.70 -14.46
C HIS A 81 -1.85 12.49 -13.77
N ASP A 82 -0.91 11.88 -14.49
CA ASP A 82 0.45 11.73 -14.00
C ASP A 82 1.16 13.08 -14.10
N THR A 83 1.14 13.82 -12.99
CA THR A 83 1.70 15.16 -12.85
C THR A 83 2.92 15.21 -11.92
N ALA A 84 3.26 14.08 -11.28
CA ALA A 84 4.33 14.04 -10.29
C ALA A 84 5.70 14.30 -10.93
N THR A 85 6.36 15.37 -10.47
CA THR A 85 7.65 15.86 -10.97
C THR A 85 8.86 15.18 -10.33
N SER A 86 8.64 14.29 -9.35
CA SER A 86 9.72 13.50 -8.76
C SER A 86 9.25 12.12 -8.29
N ILE A 87 10.20 11.17 -8.22
CA ILE A 87 10.07 9.91 -7.49
C ILE A 87 11.27 9.82 -6.57
N ARG A 88 11.07 9.54 -5.27
CA ARG A 88 12.14 9.51 -4.26
C ARG A 88 12.93 10.83 -4.19
N ALA A 89 12.28 11.97 -4.44
CA ALA A 89 12.93 13.28 -4.60
C ALA A 89 13.94 13.36 -5.76
N VAL A 90 13.97 12.37 -6.65
CA VAL A 90 14.70 12.43 -7.93
C VAL A 90 13.75 13.00 -8.99
N ALA A 91 14.17 14.10 -9.62
CA ALA A 91 13.37 14.79 -10.63
C ALA A 91 13.05 13.89 -11.83
N ARG A 92 11.85 14.06 -12.38
CA ARG A 92 11.37 13.43 -13.62
C ARG A 92 10.45 14.39 -14.36
N THR A 93 10.27 14.15 -15.66
CA THR A 93 9.25 14.82 -16.44
C THR A 93 7.97 13.98 -16.45
N PRO A 94 6.86 14.46 -15.86
CA PRO A 94 5.61 13.73 -15.88
C PRO A 94 5.04 13.67 -17.31
N PRO A 95 4.54 12.50 -17.78
CA PRO A 95 3.98 12.36 -19.12
C PRO A 95 2.55 12.91 -19.25
N GLY A 96 1.88 13.30 -18.15
CA GLY A 96 0.49 13.77 -18.19
C GLY A 96 -0.53 12.69 -18.52
N THR A 97 -0.14 11.41 -18.48
CA THR A 97 -1.03 10.29 -18.80
C THR A 97 -2.22 10.25 -17.85
N SER A 98 -3.42 10.13 -18.39
CA SER A 98 -4.66 9.98 -17.62
C SER A 98 -4.82 8.54 -17.12
N PHE A 99 -5.27 8.35 -15.88
CA PHE A 99 -5.50 7.03 -15.28
C PHE A 99 -6.59 7.07 -14.21
N HIS A 100 -7.25 5.93 -13.97
CA HIS A 100 -8.19 5.75 -12.85
C HIS A 100 -7.50 4.98 -11.71
N PRO A 101 -7.15 5.64 -10.60
CA PRO A 101 -6.64 4.96 -9.41
C PRO A 101 -7.72 4.01 -8.86
N VAL A 102 -7.35 2.76 -8.65
CA VAL A 102 -8.18 1.75 -7.96
C VAL A 102 -7.55 1.27 -6.65
N GLY A 103 -6.48 1.95 -6.23
CA GLY A 103 -5.74 1.67 -5.00
C GLY A 103 -4.47 2.51 -4.92
N HIS A 104 -3.68 2.26 -3.87
CA HIS A 104 -2.37 2.86 -3.67
C HIS A 104 -1.44 1.92 -2.90
N ILE A 105 -0.14 2.18 -2.98
CA ILE A 105 0.91 1.49 -2.23
C ILE A 105 2.05 2.46 -2.02
N SER A 106 2.84 2.28 -0.97
CA SER A 106 4.00 3.13 -0.71
C SER A 106 5.24 2.33 -0.36
N LEU A 107 6.39 2.87 -0.79
CA LEU A 107 7.72 2.40 -0.48
C LEU A 107 8.42 3.46 0.36
N ASP A 108 8.53 3.21 1.65
CA ASP A 108 9.03 4.17 2.63
C ASP A 108 10.48 3.83 2.99
N THR A 109 11.34 4.82 3.13
CA THR A 109 12.78 4.57 3.41
C THR A 109 13.03 4.22 4.87
N ASP A 110 12.03 4.38 5.72
CA ASP A 110 12.13 4.16 7.16
C ASP A 110 10.75 3.81 7.74
N ASN A 111 10.75 3.16 8.91
CA ASN A 111 9.58 2.87 9.71
C ASN A 111 9.91 3.20 11.18
N PRO A 112 9.92 4.49 11.57
CA PRO A 112 10.47 4.94 12.85
C PRO A 112 9.98 4.17 14.10
N PRO A 113 8.71 3.73 14.20
CA PRO A 113 8.26 2.94 15.34
C PRO A 113 9.00 1.61 15.55
N THR A 114 9.64 1.04 14.52
CA THR A 114 10.39 -0.24 14.62
C THR A 114 11.77 -0.10 15.22
N ARG A 115 12.30 1.13 15.38
CA ARG A 115 13.65 1.35 15.94
C ARG A 115 13.83 0.73 17.33
N ARG A 116 12.75 0.66 18.12
CA ARG A 116 12.74 0.02 19.45
C ARG A 116 12.92 -1.50 19.43
N LEU A 117 12.69 -2.13 18.28
CA LEU A 117 12.68 -3.59 18.13
C LEU A 117 14.06 -4.15 17.75
N HIS A 118 15.02 -3.29 17.40
CA HIS A 118 16.36 -3.70 16.97
C HIS A 118 16.32 -4.78 15.87
N LEU A 119 15.40 -4.62 14.90
CA LEU A 119 15.24 -5.57 13.81
C LEU A 119 16.56 -5.74 13.03
N PRO A 120 16.85 -6.95 12.51
CA PRO A 120 18.02 -7.19 11.67
C PRO A 120 17.81 -6.57 10.27
N ILE A 121 17.82 -5.24 10.21
CA ILE A 121 17.71 -4.46 8.98
C ILE A 121 19.10 -4.41 8.33
N PRO A 122 19.23 -4.85 7.07
CA PRO A 122 20.49 -4.79 6.34
C PRO A 122 20.93 -3.35 6.04
N GLU A 123 22.23 -3.13 5.77
CA GLU A 123 22.77 -1.82 5.39
C GLU A 123 22.42 -1.46 3.92
N GLU A 124 21.97 -2.44 3.16
CA GLU A 124 21.53 -2.32 1.77
C GLU A 124 20.36 -1.35 1.63
N THR A 125 20.04 -0.96 0.40
CA THR A 125 18.92 -0.07 0.11
C THR A 125 17.58 -0.75 0.43
N VAL A 126 17.07 -0.50 1.64
CA VAL A 126 15.83 -1.08 2.16
C VAL A 126 14.65 -0.14 1.97
N TYR A 127 13.52 -0.69 1.53
CA TYR A 127 12.24 0.02 1.52
C TYR A 127 11.16 -0.78 2.26
N TRP A 128 10.35 -0.05 3.02
CA TRP A 128 9.18 -0.56 3.71
C TRP A 128 7.95 -0.43 2.80
N ILE A 129 7.33 -1.55 2.46
CA ILE A 129 6.01 -1.55 1.83
C ILE A 129 4.99 -1.16 2.89
N LYS A 130 4.36 -0.02 2.68
CA LYS A 130 3.34 0.54 3.57
C LYS A 130 2.11 0.92 2.76
N SER A 131 0.98 1.07 3.45
CA SER A 131 -0.27 1.61 2.90
C SER A 131 -0.74 0.93 1.60
N LEU A 132 -0.53 -0.39 1.44
CA LEU A 132 -1.15 -1.12 0.34
C LEU A 132 -2.68 -1.13 0.55
N PHE A 133 -3.38 -0.51 -0.37
CA PHE A 133 -4.84 -0.48 -0.44
C PHE A 133 -5.27 -0.81 -1.86
N VAL A 134 -6.27 -1.68 -1.97
CA VAL A 134 -6.97 -1.99 -3.22
C VAL A 134 -8.45 -1.85 -2.94
N SER A 135 -9.14 -1.12 -3.81
CA SER A 135 -10.57 -0.90 -3.78
C SER A 135 -11.34 -2.19 -3.43
N TYR A 136 -12.17 -2.13 -2.37
CA TYR A 136 -12.94 -3.29 -1.88
C TYR A 136 -13.84 -3.90 -2.97
N ALA A 137 -14.37 -3.07 -3.87
CA ALA A 137 -15.17 -3.51 -5.01
C ALA A 137 -14.41 -4.45 -5.96
N LEU A 138 -13.08 -4.36 -5.99
CA LEU A 138 -12.21 -5.12 -6.90
C LEU A 138 -11.33 -6.15 -6.18
N GLN A 139 -11.50 -6.33 -4.87
CA GLN A 139 -10.78 -7.39 -4.15
C GLN A 139 -11.17 -8.78 -4.69
N GLY A 140 -10.22 -9.71 -4.67
CA GLY A 140 -10.35 -11.01 -5.32
C GLY A 140 -10.09 -11.02 -6.82
N ALA A 141 -10.03 -9.87 -7.51
CA ALA A 141 -9.73 -9.80 -8.94
C ALA A 141 -8.23 -9.93 -9.28
N GLY A 142 -7.35 -10.11 -8.27
CA GLY A 142 -5.91 -10.27 -8.48
C GLY A 142 -5.11 -8.95 -8.58
N ILE A 143 -5.74 -7.79 -8.39
CA ILE A 143 -5.09 -6.47 -8.45
C ILE A 143 -3.98 -6.32 -7.42
N GLY A 144 -4.19 -6.72 -6.16
CA GLY A 144 -3.15 -6.63 -5.13
C GLY A 144 -1.92 -7.48 -5.46
N ARG A 145 -2.12 -8.65 -6.09
CA ARG A 145 -1.02 -9.48 -6.58
C ARG A 145 -0.27 -8.77 -7.71
N ALA A 146 -0.99 -8.22 -8.68
CA ALA A 146 -0.39 -7.50 -9.79
C ALA A 146 0.38 -6.25 -9.32
N ALA A 147 -0.15 -5.51 -8.33
CA ALA A 147 0.51 -4.35 -7.74
C ALA A 147 1.82 -4.73 -7.05
N MET A 148 1.84 -5.82 -6.29
CA MET A 148 3.07 -6.31 -5.68
C MET A 148 4.07 -6.85 -6.70
N ASP A 149 3.62 -7.50 -7.78
CA ASP A 149 4.50 -7.92 -8.89
C ASP A 149 5.20 -6.68 -9.49
N GLU A 150 4.46 -5.60 -9.75
CA GLU A 150 5.04 -4.36 -10.29
C GLU A 150 5.91 -3.61 -9.28
N VAL A 151 5.53 -3.57 -7.99
CA VAL A 151 6.35 -2.97 -6.92
C VAL A 151 7.68 -3.69 -6.78
N GLU A 152 7.66 -5.02 -6.69
CA GLU A 152 8.89 -5.82 -6.55
C GLU A 152 9.82 -5.62 -7.77
N ALA A 153 9.27 -5.55 -8.99
CA ALA A 153 10.05 -5.33 -10.20
C ALA A 153 10.53 -3.88 -10.40
N SER A 154 9.73 -2.88 -10.02
CA SER A 154 10.08 -1.47 -10.16
C SER A 154 11.02 -0.98 -9.06
N ALA A 155 10.88 -1.49 -7.83
CA ALA A 155 11.71 -1.08 -6.70
C ALA A 155 13.20 -1.39 -6.90
N ALA A 156 13.53 -2.49 -7.57
CA ALA A 156 14.92 -2.85 -7.88
C ALA A 156 15.60 -1.92 -8.90
N ARG A 157 14.83 -1.09 -9.61
CA ARG A 157 15.32 -0.17 -10.65
C ARG A 157 15.46 1.24 -10.11
N ALA A 158 16.22 2.07 -10.83
CA ALA A 158 16.30 3.50 -10.53
C ALA A 158 14.90 4.14 -10.58
N PRO A 159 14.59 5.12 -9.71
CA PRO A 159 15.50 5.75 -8.75
C PRO A 159 15.59 5.07 -7.38
N LEU A 160 14.86 3.97 -7.15
CA LEU A 160 14.79 3.33 -5.83
C LEU A 160 15.97 2.39 -5.57
N CYS A 161 16.36 1.58 -6.57
CA CYS A 161 17.49 0.65 -6.48
C CYS A 161 17.43 -0.24 -5.22
N ALA A 162 16.23 -0.60 -4.78
CA ALA A 162 16.00 -1.40 -3.59
C ALA A 162 16.63 -2.78 -3.73
N ARG A 163 17.25 -3.24 -2.65
CA ARG A 163 17.77 -4.61 -2.52
C ARG A 163 16.95 -5.44 -1.55
N VAL A 164 16.22 -4.78 -0.67
CA VAL A 164 15.43 -5.42 0.37
C VAL A 164 14.09 -4.70 0.47
N LEU A 165 13.02 -5.49 0.46
CA LEU A 165 11.69 -5.01 0.80
C LEU A 165 11.30 -5.57 2.17
N MET A 166 10.89 -4.66 3.05
CA MET A 166 10.35 -4.98 4.36
C MET A 166 8.88 -4.62 4.42
N LEU A 167 8.12 -5.27 5.27
CA LEU A 167 6.74 -4.91 5.55
C LEU A 167 6.35 -5.34 6.95
N ASP A 168 5.26 -4.77 7.44
CA ASP A 168 4.59 -5.23 8.63
C ASP A 168 3.11 -5.48 8.35
N THR A 169 2.56 -6.50 9.00
CA THR A 169 1.16 -6.87 8.86
C THR A 169 0.64 -7.61 10.09
N VAL A 170 -0.66 -7.91 10.13
CA VAL A 170 -1.27 -8.64 11.25
C VAL A 170 -0.80 -10.09 11.24
N ALA A 171 -0.48 -10.63 12.42
CA ALA A 171 -0.14 -12.05 12.55
C ALA A 171 -1.32 -12.93 12.10
N LYS A 172 -1.03 -14.04 11.41
CA LYS A 172 -2.06 -14.94 10.87
C LYS A 172 -3.01 -15.47 11.94
N GLU A 173 -2.53 -15.66 13.17
CA GLU A 173 -3.34 -16.15 14.29
C GLU A 173 -4.37 -15.11 14.75
N ASP A 174 -4.10 -13.82 14.53
CA ASP A 174 -4.93 -12.72 14.99
C ASP A 174 -5.88 -12.19 13.90
N GLN A 175 -5.55 -12.36 12.62
CA GLN A 175 -6.32 -11.75 11.54
C GLN A 175 -7.76 -12.26 11.40
N HIS A 176 -8.01 -13.51 11.82
CA HIS A 176 -9.34 -14.13 11.78
C HIS A 176 -9.92 -14.37 13.18
N ARG A 177 -9.28 -13.83 14.21
CA ARG A 177 -9.71 -13.99 15.60
C ARG A 177 -11.01 -13.22 15.82
N GLU A 178 -12.11 -13.94 16.09
CA GLU A 178 -13.46 -13.39 16.12
C GLU A 178 -13.57 -12.17 17.04
N GLU A 179 -12.94 -12.23 18.22
CA GLU A 179 -12.94 -11.14 19.19
C GLU A 179 -12.39 -9.85 18.58
N LEU A 180 -11.36 -9.93 17.71
CA LEU A 180 -10.79 -8.76 17.03
C LEU A 180 -11.64 -8.29 15.87
N LEU A 181 -12.22 -9.23 15.12
CA LEU A 181 -13.05 -8.91 13.96
C LEU A 181 -14.28 -8.08 14.35
N THR A 182 -14.84 -8.30 15.54
CA THR A 182 -15.96 -7.49 16.04
C THR A 182 -15.59 -6.03 16.36
N GLN A 183 -14.30 -5.73 16.51
CA GLN A 183 -13.82 -4.39 16.85
C GLN A 183 -13.28 -3.62 15.63
N LEU A 184 -13.04 -4.28 14.50
CA LEU A 184 -12.38 -3.70 13.33
C LEU A 184 -13.38 -3.46 12.19
N PRO A 185 -13.24 -2.37 11.43
CA PRO A 185 -14.09 -2.12 10.27
C PRO A 185 -13.77 -3.12 9.13
N GLY A 186 -14.81 -3.52 8.40
CA GLY A 186 -14.70 -4.36 7.20
C GLY A 186 -14.68 -5.87 7.46
N LYS A 187 -14.44 -6.64 6.39
CA LYS A 187 -14.26 -8.10 6.48
C LYS A 187 -12.80 -8.42 6.21
N PRO A 188 -12.18 -9.33 6.98
CA PRO A 188 -10.80 -9.74 6.71
C PRO A 188 -10.75 -10.42 5.33
N PRO A 189 -9.65 -10.26 4.58
CA PRO A 189 -9.39 -11.07 3.41
C PRO A 189 -9.46 -12.56 3.76
N ALA A 190 -9.91 -13.42 2.83
CA ALA A 190 -10.09 -14.86 3.09
C ALA A 190 -8.81 -15.61 3.50
N MET A 191 -7.64 -15.09 3.12
CA MET A 191 -6.33 -15.56 3.54
C MET A 191 -5.69 -14.49 4.41
N SER A 192 -4.99 -14.88 5.46
CA SER A 192 -4.23 -13.92 6.25
C SER A 192 -3.20 -13.20 5.37
N THR A 193 -2.98 -11.91 5.63
CA THR A 193 -2.00 -11.13 4.87
C THR A 193 -0.60 -11.66 5.08
N GLN A 194 -0.28 -12.15 6.29
CA GLN A 194 1.00 -12.81 6.57
C GLN A 194 1.22 -14.02 5.65
N GLU A 195 0.24 -14.92 5.51
CA GLU A 195 0.39 -16.07 4.61
C GLU A 195 0.44 -15.66 3.14
N TRP A 196 -0.32 -14.62 2.77
CA TRP A 196 -0.30 -14.07 1.42
C TRP A 196 1.10 -13.54 1.05
N TYR A 197 1.73 -12.76 1.93
CA TYR A 197 3.11 -12.29 1.73
C TYR A 197 4.13 -13.45 1.79
N ALA A 198 3.93 -14.43 2.67
CA ALA A 198 4.81 -15.62 2.72
C ALA A 198 4.83 -16.38 1.39
N ARG A 199 3.67 -16.54 0.72
CA ARG A 199 3.57 -17.15 -0.62
C ARG A 199 4.29 -16.35 -1.71
N ARG A 200 4.58 -15.06 -1.47
CA ARG A 200 5.36 -14.20 -2.37
C ARG A 200 6.86 -14.22 -2.06
N GLY A 201 7.29 -14.99 -1.07
CA GLY A 201 8.69 -15.13 -0.67
C GLY A 201 9.13 -14.22 0.47
N TYR A 202 8.21 -13.48 1.11
CA TYR A 202 8.54 -12.72 2.32
C TYR A 202 8.69 -13.66 3.52
N ARG A 203 9.81 -13.56 4.23
CA ARG A 203 10.11 -14.37 5.41
C ARG A 203 9.82 -13.57 6.67
N LEU A 204 9.24 -14.23 7.67
CA LEU A 204 9.04 -13.65 9.00
C LEU A 204 10.41 -13.37 9.66
N ILE A 205 10.59 -12.18 10.20
CA ILE A 205 11.81 -11.78 10.93
C ILE A 205 11.56 -11.42 12.39
N HIS A 206 10.36 -10.94 12.73
CA HIS A 206 9.99 -10.55 14.09
C HIS A 206 8.47 -10.58 14.28
N LYS A 207 8.01 -10.75 15.52
CA LYS A 207 6.60 -10.64 15.93
C LYS A 207 6.54 -9.82 17.22
N GLU A 208 5.68 -8.81 17.24
CA GLU A 208 5.52 -7.90 18.37
C GLU A 208 4.03 -7.76 18.73
N LEU A 209 3.69 -7.95 20.00
CA LEU A 209 2.34 -7.73 20.52
C LEU A 209 2.08 -6.23 20.69
N ASP A 210 0.89 -5.76 20.29
CA ASP A 210 0.45 -4.37 20.48
C ASP A 210 1.43 -3.33 19.89
N PHE A 211 2.07 -3.68 18.78
CA PHE A 211 3.02 -2.78 18.11
C PHE A 211 2.38 -1.46 17.69
N TYR A 212 1.16 -1.55 17.16
CA TYR A 212 0.27 -0.43 16.92
C TYR A 212 -0.74 -0.36 18.07
N PRO A 213 -0.97 0.84 18.65
CA PRO A 213 -1.85 1.02 19.80
C PRO A 213 -3.32 1.05 19.34
N ASP A 214 -3.74 0.04 18.59
CA ASP A 214 -5.14 -0.12 18.22
C ASP A 214 -5.92 -0.44 19.50
N LEU A 215 -6.93 0.37 19.77
CA LEU A 215 -7.76 0.24 20.95
C LEU A 215 -9.09 -0.41 20.59
N ASP A 216 -9.62 -1.24 21.48
CA ASP A 216 -11.01 -1.67 21.43
C ASP A 216 -11.95 -0.50 21.77
N LYS A 217 -13.26 -0.76 21.67
CA LYS A 217 -14.32 0.21 22.01
C LYS A 217 -14.25 0.76 23.44
N ASP A 218 -13.56 0.07 24.35
CA ASP A 218 -13.41 0.41 25.75
C ASP A 218 -12.05 1.11 26.03
N GLY A 219 -11.28 1.41 24.97
CA GLY A 219 -10.00 2.11 25.06
C GLY A 219 -8.82 1.23 25.50
N LYS A 220 -8.97 -0.10 25.49
CA LYS A 220 -7.89 -1.04 25.84
C LYS A 220 -7.15 -1.52 24.60
N PRO A 221 -5.86 -1.88 24.72
CA PRO A 221 -5.13 -2.49 23.61
C PRO A 221 -5.87 -3.71 23.09
N LEU A 222 -6.04 -3.76 21.76
CA LEU A 222 -6.76 -4.82 21.08
C LEU A 222 -6.07 -6.20 21.26
N GLY A 223 -4.80 -6.23 21.67
CA GLY A 223 -4.06 -7.47 21.90
C GLY A 223 -3.67 -8.14 20.59
N ARG A 224 -3.33 -7.34 19.57
CA ARG A 224 -3.07 -7.80 18.20
C ARG A 224 -1.57 -7.79 17.92
N SER A 225 -1.05 -8.92 17.46
CA SER A 225 0.35 -9.05 17.09
C SER A 225 0.59 -8.51 15.68
N THR A 226 1.66 -7.75 15.53
CA THR A 226 2.21 -7.34 14.25
C THR A 226 3.42 -8.21 13.92
N VAL A 227 3.45 -8.75 12.72
CA VAL A 227 4.61 -9.48 12.18
C VAL A 227 5.37 -8.60 11.21
N PHE A 228 6.69 -8.66 11.28
CA PHE A 228 7.61 -7.99 10.38
C PHE A 228 8.17 -9.03 9.41
N MET A 229 8.13 -8.74 8.12
CA MET A 229 8.56 -9.67 7.09
C MET A 229 9.51 -9.00 6.11
N ARG A 230 10.42 -9.78 5.53
CA ARG A 230 11.47 -9.32 4.63
C ARG A 230 11.53 -10.18 3.37
N LYS A 231 11.80 -9.56 2.23
CA LYS A 231 12.17 -10.22 0.98
C LYS A 231 13.41 -9.53 0.41
N ASP A 232 14.39 -10.32 0.02
CA ASP A 232 15.55 -9.84 -0.73
C ASP A 232 15.19 -9.82 -2.22
N LEU A 233 15.62 -8.78 -2.92
CA LEU A 233 15.47 -8.62 -4.36
C LEU A 233 16.79 -8.97 -5.04
N ASP A 234 16.69 -9.68 -6.16
CA ASP A 234 17.83 -10.05 -7.01
C ASP A 234 18.41 -8.84 -7.76
#